data_AF-A0A401THF8-F1
#
_entry.id   AF-A0A401THF8-F1
#
_cell.length_a   1.000
_cell.length_b   1.000
_cell.length_c   1.000
_cell.angle_alpha   90.00
_cell.angle_beta   90.00
_cell.angle_gamma   90.00
#
_symmetry.space_group_name_H-M   'P 1'
#
loop_
_entity.id
_entity.type
_entity.pdbx_description
1 polymer ?
#
loop_
_entity_poly.entity_id
_entity_poly.type
_entity_poly.pdbx_seq_one_letter_code
_entity_poly.pdbx_strand_id
1 'polypeptide(L)'
;RYLVAIEEKSSVLSLRIYFNWKECQSQGKSRVGIRMVGHMLQAPFEGAPKDQMEIVEVPLSEPPVSVSCCPVKGDLVVGCHNKVVFFRLKEVTLAGQSAVFDFERFLVVHVGFKLVEVAFCNGCLAMIGDLEVMVLKLERTRQVANAVEQQVVQKEVPINEDIDRQSNDPGEGQ
;
A
#
# COMPACT_ATOMS: atom_id res chain seq x y z
N ARG A 1 -15.06 8.27 -0.82
CA ARG A 1 -14.43 9.58 -1.16
C ARG A 1 -13.74 10.08 0.10
N TYR A 2 -12.52 10.60 -0.01
CA TYR A 2 -11.76 11.09 1.15
C TYR A 2 -11.40 12.57 0.98
N LEU A 3 -11.11 13.23 2.10
CA LEU A 3 -10.49 14.55 2.14
C LEU A 3 -9.09 14.39 2.72
N VAL A 4 -8.12 15.10 2.18
CA VAL A 4 -6.75 15.13 2.71
C VAL A 4 -6.41 16.55 3.12
N ALA A 5 -5.72 16.69 4.26
CA ALA A 5 -5.27 17.97 4.77
C ALA A 5 -3.84 17.87 5.29
N ILE A 6 -3.07 18.91 5.02
CA ILE A 6 -1.84 19.18 5.75
C ILE A 6 -2.23 20.06 6.94
N GLU A 7 -1.94 19.60 8.15
CA GLU A 7 -2.28 20.29 9.39
C GLU A 7 -1.03 20.69 10.15
N GLU A 8 -1.03 21.92 10.67
CA GLU A 8 0.02 22.41 11.55
C GLU A 8 -0.43 22.35 13.00
N LYS A 9 0.34 21.67 13.85
CA LYS A 9 0.16 21.68 15.29
C LYS A 9 1.52 21.83 15.96
N SER A 10 1.67 22.86 16.79
CA SER A 10 2.92 23.11 17.52
C SER A 10 4.14 23.17 16.59
N SER A 11 4.01 23.86 15.46
CA SER A 11 5.05 23.99 14.42
C SER A 11 5.49 22.68 13.75
N VAL A 12 4.70 21.62 13.91
CA VAL A 12 4.86 20.35 13.20
C VAL A 12 3.75 20.21 12.17
N LEU A 13 4.14 20.03 10.91
CA LEU A 13 3.22 19.72 9.82
C LEU A 13 2.97 18.20 9.76
N SER A 14 1.70 17.83 9.69
CA SER A 14 1.25 16.43 9.62
C SER A 14 0.25 16.25 8.50
N LEU A 15 0.16 15.03 7.98
CA LEU A 15 -0.80 14.68 6.94
C LEU A 15 -1.94 13.86 7.55
N ARG A 16 -3.17 14.32 7.35
CA ARG A 16 -4.38 13.63 7.79
C ARG A 16 -5.32 13.36 6.63
N ILE A 17 -5.93 12.18 6.66
CA ILE A 17 -6.92 11.75 5.69
C ILE A 17 -8.23 11.49 6.40
N TYR A 18 -9.30 12.06 5.89
CA TYR A 18 -10.64 12.02 6.44
C TYR A 18 -11.54 11.18 5.54
N PHE A 19 -12.10 10.11 6.10
CA PHE A 19 -13.14 9.31 5.45
C PHE A 19 -14.51 9.61 6.06
N ASN A 20 -15.56 9.47 5.24
CA ASN A 20 -16.97 9.71 5.60
C ASN A 20 -17.26 11.14 6.12
N TRP A 21 -16.37 12.11 5.84
CA TRP A 21 -16.47 13.49 6.32
C TRP A 21 -17.81 14.14 5.98
N LYS A 22 -18.28 13.98 4.73
CA LYS A 22 -19.50 14.67 4.25
C LYS A 22 -20.77 14.09 4.87
N GLU A 23 -20.84 12.77 4.93
CA GLU A 23 -21.96 12.03 5.51
C GLU A 23 -22.12 12.42 7.00
N CYS A 24 -21.01 12.51 7.74
CA CYS A 24 -21.00 12.89 9.15
C CYS A 24 -21.37 14.36 9.40
N GLN A 25 -20.96 15.28 8.51
CA GLN A 25 -21.30 16.70 8.62
C GLN A 25 -22.81 16.95 8.54
N SER A 26 -23.54 16.09 7.81
CA SER A 26 -25.00 16.21 7.65
C SER A 26 -25.81 15.72 8.86
N GLN A 27 -25.28 14.80 9.67
CA GLN A 27 -26.00 14.14 10.76
C GLN A 27 -25.73 14.74 12.16
N GLY A 28 -24.77 15.66 12.29
CA GLY A 28 -24.55 16.48 13.49
C GLY A 28 -23.98 15.79 14.74
N LYS A 29 -23.95 14.44 14.79
CA LYS A 29 -23.37 13.65 15.89
C LYS A 29 -22.72 12.37 15.37
N SER A 30 -21.52 12.49 14.81
CA SER A 30 -20.72 11.32 14.44
C SER A 30 -19.57 11.12 15.43
N ARG A 31 -19.34 9.87 15.84
CA ARG A 31 -18.13 9.49 16.57
C ARG A 31 -16.93 9.63 15.63
N VAL A 32 -15.76 9.92 16.18
CA VAL A 32 -14.53 10.05 15.39
C VAL A 32 -13.56 8.95 15.80
N GLY A 33 -13.19 8.11 14.84
CA GLY A 33 -12.10 7.14 14.99
C GLY A 33 -10.80 7.74 14.49
N ILE A 34 -9.68 7.48 15.16
CA ILE A 34 -8.35 7.87 14.71
C ILE A 34 -7.50 6.62 14.60
N ARG A 35 -6.78 6.45 13.49
CA ARG A 35 -5.84 5.34 13.27
C ARG A 35 -4.66 5.78 12.42
N MET A 36 -3.58 5.00 12.46
CA MET A 36 -2.44 5.20 11.56
C MET A 36 -2.69 4.50 10.22
N VAL A 37 -2.08 5.01 9.15
CA VAL A 37 -2.08 4.36 7.84
C VAL A 37 -1.51 2.93 7.94
N GLY A 38 -2.12 1.96 7.25
CA GLY A 38 -1.70 0.55 7.27
C GLY A 38 -2.07 -0.21 8.56
N HIS A 39 -2.53 0.50 9.59
CA HIS A 39 -3.00 -0.12 10.83
C HIS A 39 -4.53 -0.21 10.81
N MET A 40 -5.03 -1.37 10.38
CA MET A 40 -6.45 -1.71 10.53
C MET A 40 -6.69 -2.16 11.97
N LEU A 41 -7.62 -1.50 12.66
CA LEU A 41 -8.12 -2.04 13.92
C LEU A 41 -8.82 -3.37 13.59
N GLN A 42 -8.39 -4.46 14.23
CA GLN A 42 -9.06 -5.74 14.07
C GLN A 42 -10.51 -5.59 14.54
N ALA A 43 -11.42 -5.67 13.57
CA ALA A 43 -12.85 -5.47 13.67
C ALA A 43 -13.32 -4.03 13.99
N PRO A 44 -14.44 -3.58 13.39
CA PRO A 44 -15.22 -2.54 14.02
C PRO A 44 -15.61 -3.05 15.41
N PHE A 45 -15.46 -2.22 16.44
CA PHE A 45 -16.17 -2.44 17.70
C PHE A 45 -17.63 -2.76 17.36
N GLU A 46 -18.26 -3.73 18.04
CA GLU A 46 -19.70 -3.95 17.88
C GLU A 46 -20.43 -2.60 18.05
N GLY A 47 -21.01 -2.11 16.96
CA GLY A 47 -21.66 -0.80 16.91
C GLY A 47 -20.83 0.37 16.36
N ALA A 48 -19.68 0.17 15.71
CA ALA A 48 -19.05 1.24 14.90
C ALA A 48 -20.01 1.61 13.76
N PRO A 49 -20.64 2.80 13.79
CA PRO A 49 -21.66 3.14 12.81
C PRO A 49 -21.07 3.20 11.40
N LYS A 50 -21.87 2.85 10.39
CA LYS A 50 -21.59 3.21 8.99
C LYS A 50 -21.35 4.72 8.82
N ASP A 51 -21.87 5.50 9.77
CA ASP A 51 -21.79 6.95 9.86
C ASP A 51 -20.64 7.44 10.76
N GLN A 52 -19.62 6.62 11.04
CA GLN A 52 -18.44 7.07 11.80
C GLN A 52 -17.45 7.79 10.88
N MET A 53 -16.98 8.98 11.31
CA MET A 53 -15.86 9.66 10.66
C MET A 53 -14.56 8.98 11.07
N GLU A 54 -13.70 8.69 10.11
CA GLU A 54 -12.35 8.16 10.38
C GLU A 54 -11.29 9.17 9.97
N ILE A 55 -10.34 9.41 10.87
CA ILE A 55 -9.13 10.18 10.63
C ILE A 55 -7.97 9.19 10.55
N VAL A 56 -7.27 9.19 9.43
CA VAL A 56 -6.07 8.40 9.22
C VAL A 56 -4.87 9.32 9.25
N GLU A 57 -4.02 9.12 10.24
CA GLU A 57 -2.74 9.82 10.36
C GLU A 57 -1.68 9.11 9.50
N VAL A 58 -1.00 9.89 8.65
CA VAL A 58 0.00 9.36 7.72
C VAL A 58 1.38 9.78 8.21
N PRO A 59 2.19 8.85 8.74
CA PRO A 59 3.53 9.17 9.21
C PRO A 59 4.44 9.38 8.01
N LEU A 60 5.09 10.55 7.97
CA LEU A 60 6.06 10.92 6.95
C LEU A 60 7.41 11.15 7.61
N SER A 61 8.48 10.79 6.90
CA SER A 61 9.86 11.06 7.37
C SER A 61 10.21 12.55 7.37
N GLU A 62 9.48 13.34 6.59
CA GLU A 62 9.69 14.78 6.40
C GLU A 62 8.34 15.49 6.37
N PRO A 63 8.29 16.78 6.72
CA PRO A 63 7.09 17.59 6.62
C PRO A 63 6.51 17.57 5.19
N PRO A 64 5.20 17.35 5.02
CA PRO A 64 4.55 17.50 3.74
C PRO A 64 4.46 18.99 3.36
N VAL A 65 4.67 19.29 2.07
CA VAL A 65 4.61 20.64 1.48
C VAL A 65 3.38 20.77 0.59
N SER A 66 3.06 19.72 -0.18
CA SER A 66 1.92 19.72 -1.10
C SER A 66 1.30 18.33 -1.22
N VAL A 67 0.05 18.26 -1.66
CA VAL A 67 -0.70 17.02 -1.86
C VAL A 67 -1.47 17.05 -3.17
N SER A 68 -1.63 15.89 -3.80
CA SER A 68 -2.47 15.73 -4.98
C SER A 68 -3.18 14.38 -4.94
N CYS A 69 -4.46 14.37 -5.30
CA CYS A 69 -5.28 13.17 -5.35
C CYS A 69 -5.61 12.83 -6.80
N CYS A 70 -5.34 11.60 -7.23
CA CYS A 70 -5.70 11.13 -8.57
C CYS A 70 -7.23 11.00 -8.67
N PRO A 71 -7.90 11.76 -9.55
CA PRO A 71 -9.36 11.73 -9.64
C PRO A 71 -9.91 10.40 -10.18
N VAL A 72 -9.07 9.58 -10.82
CA VAL A 72 -9.46 8.31 -11.44
C VAL A 72 -9.36 7.14 -10.46
N LYS A 73 -8.23 7.03 -9.76
CA LYS A 73 -7.94 5.87 -8.88
C LYS A 73 -8.07 6.18 -7.38
N GLY A 74 -8.12 7.46 -7.01
CA GLY A 74 -8.04 7.88 -5.61
C GLY A 74 -6.65 7.72 -4.98
N ASP A 75 -5.62 7.43 -5.77
CA ASP A 75 -4.23 7.41 -5.29
C ASP A 75 -3.85 8.81 -4.77
N LEU A 76 -3.15 8.85 -3.64
CA LEU A 76 -2.68 10.07 -2.99
C LEU A 76 -1.18 10.23 -3.25
N VAL A 77 -0.79 11.45 -3.61
CA VAL A 77 0.60 11.84 -3.81
C VAL A 77 0.91 12.98 -2.85
N VAL A 78 2.05 12.88 -2.18
CA VAL A 78 2.49 13.85 -1.17
C VAL A 78 3.88 14.35 -1.56
N GLY A 79 3.99 15.65 -1.82
CA GLY A 79 5.27 16.33 -1.99
C GLY A 79 5.86 16.66 -0.63
N CYS A 80 7.08 16.18 -0.38
CA CYS A 80 7.97 16.62 0.70
C CYS A 80 9.10 17.46 0.08
N HIS A 81 10.02 17.99 0.89
CA HIS A 81 11.06 18.93 0.43
C HIS A 81 11.77 18.51 -0.87
N ASN A 82 12.30 17.29 -0.95
CA ASN A 82 13.06 16.79 -2.12
C ASN A 82 12.57 15.42 -2.60
N LYS A 83 11.35 15.02 -2.23
CA LYS A 83 10.79 13.74 -2.62
C LYS A 83 9.28 13.77 -2.72
N VAL A 84 8.75 12.88 -3.54
CA VAL A 84 7.33 12.64 -3.70
C VAL A 84 7.00 11.24 -3.22
N VAL A 85 6.06 11.11 -2.29
CA VAL A 85 5.62 9.83 -1.73
C VAL A 85 4.26 9.47 -2.31
N PHE A 86 4.15 8.25 -2.84
CA PHE A 86 2.94 7.72 -3.43
C PHE A 86 2.23 6.74 -2.51
N PHE A 87 0.93 6.94 -2.37
CA PHE A 87 0.04 6.10 -1.62
C PHE A 87 -1.08 5.60 -2.53
N ARG A 88 -1.26 4.28 -2.57
CA ARG A 88 -2.35 3.63 -3.28
C ARG A 88 -3.55 3.54 -2.36
N LEU A 89 -4.71 3.98 -2.84
CA LEU A 89 -5.96 3.73 -2.15
C LEU A 89 -6.28 2.24 -2.22
N LYS A 90 -6.48 1.62 -1.06
CA LYS A 90 -6.94 0.24 -0.89
C LYS A 90 -8.35 0.24 -0.37
N GLU A 91 -9.13 -0.69 -0.88
CA GLU A 91 -10.44 -1.06 -0.35
C GLU A 91 -10.32 -2.47 0.22
N VAL A 92 -10.64 -2.63 1.49
CA VAL A 92 -10.65 -3.91 2.19
C VAL A 92 -12.10 -4.22 2.56
N THR A 93 -12.62 -5.30 1.99
CA THR A 93 -13.96 -5.81 2.32
C THR A 93 -13.81 -6.97 3.30
N LEU A 94 -14.28 -6.80 4.53
CA LEU A 94 -14.42 -7.92 5.47
C LEU A 94 -15.79 -8.57 5.26
N ALA A 95 -15.85 -9.91 5.31
CA ALA A 95 -17.09 -10.64 5.04
C ALA A 95 -18.26 -10.14 5.93
N GLY A 96 -19.33 -9.67 5.30
CA GLY A 96 -20.52 -9.14 5.99
C GLY A 96 -20.40 -7.70 6.49
N GLN A 97 -19.31 -6.98 6.21
CA GLN A 97 -19.08 -5.61 6.66
C GLN A 97 -19.02 -4.61 5.51
N SER A 98 -19.10 -3.33 5.85
CA SER A 98 -18.90 -2.24 4.88
C SER A 98 -17.42 -2.18 4.47
N ALA A 99 -17.16 -1.77 3.24
CA ALA A 99 -15.80 -1.59 2.75
C ALA A 99 -15.03 -0.56 3.60
N VAL A 100 -13.83 -0.94 4.05
CA VAL A 100 -12.91 -0.05 4.76
C VAL A 100 -11.85 0.41 3.79
N PHE A 101 -11.60 1.72 3.75
CA PHE A 101 -10.57 2.30 2.90
C PHE A 101 -9.30 2.55 3.70
N ASP A 102 -8.15 2.26 3.09
CA ASP A 102 -6.84 2.57 3.64
C ASP A 102 -5.85 2.95 2.55
N PHE A 103 -4.62 3.30 2.92
CA PHE A 103 -3.57 3.61 1.98
C PHE A 103 -2.34 2.72 2.17
N GLU A 104 -1.75 2.31 1.05
CA GLU A 104 -0.46 1.64 1.02
C GLU A 104 0.57 2.51 0.31
N ARG A 105 1.68 2.79 0.98
CA ARG A 105 2.84 3.44 0.34
C ARG A 105 3.48 2.47 -0.65
N PHE A 106 3.64 2.86 -1.91
CA PHE A 106 4.18 1.97 -2.96
C PHE A 106 5.36 2.53 -3.75
N LEU A 107 5.60 3.85 -3.73
CA LEU A 107 6.71 4.47 -4.46
C LEU A 107 7.17 5.74 -3.74
N VAL A 108 8.47 6.00 -3.78
CA VAL A 108 9.07 7.26 -3.38
C VAL A 108 9.97 7.71 -4.52
N VAL A 109 9.76 8.92 -5.02
CA VAL A 109 10.57 9.53 -6.08
C VAL A 109 11.40 10.65 -5.46
N HIS A 110 12.72 10.53 -5.53
CA HIS A 110 13.63 11.59 -5.10
C HIS A 110 13.94 12.53 -6.26
N VAL A 111 14.00 13.83 -5.98
CA VAL A 111 14.33 14.86 -6.96
C VAL A 111 15.49 15.71 -6.47
N GLY A 112 16.24 16.29 -7.42
CA GLY A 112 17.42 17.10 -7.13
C GLY A 112 17.13 18.53 -6.69
N PHE A 113 15.87 18.88 -6.46
CA PHE A 113 15.43 20.24 -6.19
C PHE A 113 14.37 20.34 -5.11
N LYS A 114 14.15 21.55 -4.63
CA LYS A 114 13.12 21.84 -3.62
C LYS A 114 11.74 21.89 -4.27
N LEU A 115 10.87 20.97 -3.86
CA LEU A 115 9.49 20.88 -4.31
C LEU A 115 8.63 21.97 -3.65
N VAL A 116 7.79 22.59 -4.46
CA VAL A 116 6.75 23.54 -4.06
C VAL A 116 5.38 22.89 -4.24
N GLU A 117 5.10 22.33 -5.41
CA GLU A 117 3.79 21.77 -5.74
C GLU A 117 3.91 20.46 -6.52
N VAL A 118 2.91 19.59 -6.35
CA VAL A 118 2.78 18.34 -7.08
C VAL A 118 1.36 18.21 -7.65
N ALA A 119 1.26 17.66 -8.86
CA ALA A 119 -0.01 17.25 -9.45
C ALA A 119 0.14 15.84 -10.00
N PHE A 120 -0.88 14.99 -9.77
CA PHE A 120 -0.84 13.62 -10.27
C PHE A 120 -2.17 13.20 -10.87
N CYS A 121 -2.13 12.73 -12.12
CA CYS A 121 -3.28 12.16 -12.78
C CYS A 121 -2.85 11.08 -13.76
N ASN A 122 -3.54 9.93 -13.70
CA ASN A 122 -3.41 8.84 -14.67
C ASN A 122 -1.95 8.40 -14.97
N GLY A 123 -1.11 8.30 -13.94
CA GLY A 123 0.29 7.90 -14.09
C GLY A 123 1.24 9.03 -14.47
N CYS A 124 0.75 10.23 -14.77
CA CYS A 124 1.58 11.41 -14.98
C CYS A 124 1.74 12.18 -13.66
N LEU A 125 2.98 12.30 -13.20
CA LEU A 125 3.39 13.14 -12.07
C LEU A 125 3.99 14.43 -12.61
N ALA A 126 3.39 15.57 -12.29
CA ALA A 126 3.99 16.88 -12.48
C ALA A 126 4.49 17.41 -11.13
N MET A 127 5.66 18.03 -11.15
CA MET A 127 6.34 18.62 -10.00
C MET A 127 6.82 20.00 -10.35
N ILE A 128 6.64 20.94 -9.44
CA ILE A 128 7.09 22.33 -9.57
C ILE A 128 8.04 22.62 -8.43
N GLY A 129 9.21 23.17 -8.75
CA GLY A 129 10.14 23.79 -7.82
C GLY A 129 10.18 25.31 -8.01
N ASP A 130 11.15 25.97 -7.37
CA ASP A 130 11.26 27.44 -7.43
C ASP A 130 11.57 27.96 -8.85
N LEU A 131 12.37 27.22 -9.64
CA LEU A 131 12.84 27.61 -10.98
C LEU A 131 12.69 26.52 -12.04
N GLU A 132 12.03 25.40 -11.71
CA GLU A 132 11.94 24.25 -12.60
C GLU A 132 10.58 23.56 -12.53
N VAL A 133 10.22 22.92 -13.64
CA VAL A 133 9.04 22.06 -13.76
C VAL A 133 9.49 20.73 -14.35
N MET A 134 9.08 19.64 -13.70
CA MET A 134 9.38 18.29 -14.15
C MET A 134 8.10 17.47 -14.28
N VAL A 135 7.91 16.82 -15.42
CA VAL A 135 6.78 15.92 -15.67
C VAL A 135 7.31 14.52 -15.97
N LEU A 136 6.89 13.55 -15.16
CA LEU A 136 7.26 12.15 -15.28
C LEU A 136 6.02 11.32 -15.61
N LYS A 137 6.12 10.46 -16.63
CA LYS A 137 5.14 9.42 -16.90
C LYS A 137 5.58 8.13 -16.23
N LEU A 138 4.80 7.66 -15.27
CA LEU A 138 5.03 6.43 -14.54
C LEU A 138 4.36 5.27 -15.26
N GLU A 139 5.17 4.31 -15.71
CA GLU A 139 4.70 3.09 -16.33
C GLU A 139 4.93 1.91 -15.40
N ARG A 140 3.90 1.07 -15.23
CA ARG A 140 4.05 -0.18 -14.51
C ARG A 140 4.62 -1.21 -15.47
N THR A 141 5.91 -1.52 -15.33
CA THR A 141 6.48 -2.69 -16.00
C THR A 141 5.85 -3.94 -15.39
N ARG A 142 5.02 -4.63 -16.17
CA ARG A 142 4.72 -6.04 -15.89
C ARG A 142 5.98 -6.78 -16.27
N GLN A 143 6.83 -7.13 -15.31
CA GLN A 143 7.75 -8.23 -15.57
C GLN A 143 6.85 -9.41 -15.88
N VAL A 144 6.87 -9.85 -17.14
CA VAL A 144 6.30 -11.12 -17.54
C VAL A 144 7.09 -12.15 -16.73
N ALA A 145 6.45 -12.80 -15.78
CA ALA A 145 6.97 -13.99 -15.13
C ALA A 145 6.94 -15.16 -16.13
N ASN A 146 7.59 -15.02 -17.29
CA ASN A 146 7.80 -16.08 -18.27
C ASN A 146 9.29 -16.14 -18.60
N ALA A 147 10.10 -16.54 -17.61
CA ALA A 147 11.49 -16.94 -17.86
C ALA A 147 12.09 -17.83 -16.77
N VAL A 148 11.31 -18.62 -16.02
CA VAL A 148 11.85 -19.80 -15.31
C VAL A 148 10.78 -20.91 -15.19
N GLU A 149 10.04 -21.18 -16.25
CA GLU A 149 9.36 -22.47 -16.44
C GLU A 149 9.71 -22.96 -17.85
N GLN A 150 10.94 -23.44 -18.00
CA GLN A 150 11.39 -24.40 -19.03
C GLN A 150 12.90 -24.55 -18.94
N GLN A 151 13.35 -25.33 -17.96
CA GLN A 151 14.52 -26.24 -18.03
C GLN A 151 14.75 -26.90 -16.66
N VAL A 152 13.72 -27.54 -16.10
CA VAL A 152 13.97 -28.80 -15.37
C VAL A 152 13.88 -29.88 -16.43
N VAL A 153 14.99 -30.05 -17.16
CA VAL A 153 15.23 -31.28 -17.92
C VAL A 153 15.13 -32.41 -16.90
N GLN A 154 14.16 -33.30 -17.11
CA GLN A 154 14.11 -34.60 -16.44
C GLN A 154 15.47 -35.28 -16.66
N LYS A 155 16.34 -35.25 -15.66
CA LYS A 155 17.31 -36.33 -15.49
C LYS A 155 16.61 -37.40 -14.70
N GLU A 156 16.05 -38.37 -15.42
CA GLU A 156 15.78 -39.68 -14.87
C GLU A 156 17.07 -40.19 -14.22
N VAL A 157 17.00 -40.48 -12.93
CA VAL A 157 18.08 -41.18 -12.22
C VAL A 157 17.95 -42.65 -12.59
N PRO A 158 19.01 -43.33 -13.07
CA PRO A 158 18.93 -44.75 -13.40
C PRO A 158 18.67 -45.56 -12.14
N ILE A 159 17.69 -46.45 -12.19
CA ILE A 159 17.51 -47.52 -11.22
C ILE A 159 18.65 -48.51 -11.46
N ASN A 160 19.57 -48.63 -10.49
CA ASN A 160 20.48 -49.78 -10.47
C ASN A 160 19.73 -50.95 -9.84
N GLU A 161 19.25 -51.86 -10.67
CA GLU A 161 19.00 -53.25 -10.29
C GLU A 161 20.27 -54.07 -10.52
N ASP A 162 20.37 -55.16 -9.76
CA ASP A 162 21.42 -56.19 -9.69
C ASP A 162 22.56 -55.89 -8.70
N ILE A 163 22.88 -56.74 -7.72
CA ILE A 163 22.97 -58.21 -7.80
C ILE A 163 22.53 -58.89 -6.49
N ASP A 164 21.55 -59.80 -6.61
CA ASP A 164 21.24 -60.90 -5.69
C ASP A 164 22.46 -61.80 -5.41
N ARG A 165 22.57 -62.36 -4.18
CA ARG A 165 22.61 -63.83 -3.94
C ARG A 165 22.89 -64.20 -2.48
N GLN A 166 21.83 -64.76 -1.88
CA GLN A 166 21.77 -66.03 -1.12
C GLN A 166 22.68 -66.26 0.10
N SER A 167 22.03 -66.52 1.25
CA SER A 167 21.93 -67.89 1.81
C SER A 167 20.99 -67.95 3.03
N ASN A 168 20.13 -68.98 3.03
CA ASN A 168 19.15 -69.38 4.05
C ASN A 168 19.74 -69.80 5.41
N ASP A 169 19.01 -69.47 6.51
CA ASP A 169 18.50 -70.26 7.68
C ASP A 169 19.40 -71.30 8.42
N PRO A 170 19.13 -71.78 9.67
CA PRO A 170 17.92 -71.66 10.50
C PRO A 170 18.16 -71.35 12.01
N GLY A 171 17.09 -71.35 12.80
CA GLY A 171 17.02 -70.84 14.18
C GLY A 171 17.42 -71.76 15.35
N GLU A 172 17.05 -71.28 16.54
CA GLU A 172 17.01 -71.83 17.93
C GLU A 172 17.37 -70.63 18.86
N GLY A 173 16.63 -70.24 19.90
CA GLY A 173 15.83 -71.02 20.82
C GLY A 173 16.63 -71.27 22.09
N GLN A 174 16.66 -70.29 23.02
CA GLN A 174 16.83 -70.49 24.47
C GLN A 174 16.45 -69.23 25.24
#